data_AF-A0A965SLT5-F1
#
_entry.id   AF-A0A965SLT5-F1
#
_cell.length_a   1.000
_cell.length_b   1.000
_cell.length_c   1.000
_cell.angle_alpha   90.00
_cell.angle_beta   90.00
_cell.angle_gamma   90.00
#
_symmetry.space_group_name_H-M   'P 1'
#
loop_
_entity.id
_entity.type
_entity.pdbx_description
1 polymer ?
#
loop_
_entity_poly.entity_id
_entity_poly.type
_entity_poly.pdbx_seq_one_letter_code
_entity_poly.pdbx_strand_id
1 'polypeptide(L)'
;RTSNYDLSKNPVNVALSGTGGTRPAGWPSSGWRKTPALPSQVLDFTEEVKPIEQHGFTLVDFTANKIVLSFFKWDVNKQSVEEIDALVPFYVKELPRA
;
A
#
# COMPACT_ATOMS: atom_id res chain seq x y z
N ARG A 1 11.51 -9.39 16.58
CA ARG A 1 11.65 -10.32 17.72
C ARG A 1 10.34 -10.32 18.49
N THR A 2 9.55 -11.38 18.41
CA THR A 2 8.42 -11.63 19.31
C THR A 2 9.01 -12.32 20.55
N SER A 3 8.93 -11.69 21.72
CA SER A 3 9.61 -12.15 22.95
C SER A 3 9.00 -13.46 23.48
N ASN A 4 9.33 -14.60 22.84
CA ASN A 4 8.83 -15.94 23.13
C ASN A 4 7.30 -16.15 22.99
N TYR A 5 6.59 -15.24 22.33
CA TYR A 5 5.16 -15.44 22.01
C TYR A 5 5.00 -16.27 20.74
N ASP A 6 4.25 -17.37 20.84
CA ASP A 6 3.77 -18.14 19.69
C ASP A 6 2.55 -17.44 19.07
N LEU A 7 2.75 -16.86 17.89
CA LEU A 7 1.72 -16.16 17.14
C LEU A 7 1.11 -17.00 16.01
N SER A 8 1.40 -18.31 15.95
CA SER A 8 0.88 -19.20 14.90
C SER A 8 -0.66 -19.22 14.85
N LYS A 9 -1.32 -18.98 16.00
CA LYS A 9 -2.78 -18.90 16.10
C LYS A 9 -3.35 -17.50 15.88
N ASN A 10 -2.55 -16.44 15.96
CA ASN A 10 -2.96 -15.06 15.70
C ASN A 10 -1.80 -14.27 15.06
N PRO A 11 -1.59 -14.44 13.75
CA PRO A 11 -0.47 -13.84 13.07
C PRO A 11 -0.59 -12.31 13.02
N VAL A 12 0.52 -11.62 13.23
CA VAL A 12 0.58 -10.16 13.06
C VAL A 12 0.62 -9.85 11.57
N ASN A 13 -0.47 -9.28 11.06
CA ASN A 13 -0.51 -8.77 9.70
C ASN A 13 0.22 -7.43 9.61
N VAL A 14 1.16 -7.29 8.67
CA VAL A 14 1.85 -6.02 8.38
C VAL A 14 1.53 -5.64 6.95
N ALA A 15 0.76 -4.56 6.76
CA ALA A 15 0.49 -3.98 5.46
C ALA A 15 1.42 -2.79 5.21
N LEU A 16 2.21 -2.85 4.14
CA LEU A 16 3.08 -1.75 3.71
C LEU A 16 2.46 -1.10 2.47
N SER A 17 1.85 0.08 2.63
CA SER A 17 1.13 0.78 1.55
C SER A 17 2.05 1.56 0.58
N GLY A 18 3.33 1.22 0.52
CA GLY A 18 4.33 1.92 -0.28
C GLY A 18 4.84 3.23 0.35
N THR A 19 5.93 3.77 -0.20
CA THR A 19 6.51 5.05 0.24
C THR A 19 5.76 6.21 -0.37
N GLY A 20 5.34 7.18 0.44
CA GLY A 20 4.80 8.44 -0.08
C GLY A 20 5.86 9.17 -0.92
N GLY A 21 5.52 9.51 -2.16
CA GLY A 21 6.32 10.41 -2.98
C GLY A 21 5.79 11.84 -2.91
N THR A 22 6.68 12.79 -3.10
CA THR A 22 6.39 14.22 -2.89
C THR A 22 6.09 14.97 -4.19
N ARG A 23 6.73 14.59 -5.30
CA ARG A 23 6.63 15.23 -6.63
C ARG A 23 7.24 14.32 -7.71
N PRO A 24 7.06 14.58 -9.02
CA PRO A 24 7.62 13.75 -10.09
C PRO A 24 9.11 13.39 -9.92
N ALA A 25 9.96 14.36 -9.55
CA ALA A 25 11.38 14.11 -9.31
C ALA A 25 11.70 13.44 -7.95
N GLY A 26 10.71 13.31 -7.07
CA GLY A 26 10.81 12.64 -5.77
C GLY A 26 10.55 11.14 -5.84
N TRP A 27 10.08 10.63 -6.97
CA TRP A 27 9.85 9.21 -7.17
C TRP A 27 11.17 8.45 -7.38
N PRO A 28 11.32 7.23 -6.83
CA PRO A 28 12.51 6.41 -7.07
C PRO A 28 12.81 6.15 -8.54
N SER A 29 11.76 5.92 -9.37
CA SER A 29 11.95 5.60 -10.78
C SER A 29 12.35 6.81 -11.62
N SER A 30 11.74 7.97 -11.35
CA SER A 30 12.00 9.22 -12.09
C SER A 30 13.22 9.98 -11.56
N GLY A 31 13.62 9.74 -10.32
CA GLY A 31 14.76 10.36 -9.67
C GLY A 31 16.02 9.50 -9.74
N TRP A 32 16.60 9.23 -8.56
CA TRP A 32 17.98 8.74 -8.44
C TRP A 32 18.16 7.27 -8.81
N ARG A 33 17.15 6.42 -8.56
CA ARG A 33 17.32 4.96 -8.66
C ARG A 33 17.06 4.42 -10.06
N LYS A 34 16.38 5.19 -10.92
CA LYS A 34 16.00 4.77 -12.29
C LYS A 34 15.21 3.45 -12.33
N THR A 35 14.61 3.08 -11.20
CA THR A 35 13.81 1.87 -11.01
C THR A 35 12.76 2.17 -9.93
N PRO A 36 11.53 1.64 -10.05
CA PRO A 36 10.53 1.78 -8.98
C PRO A 36 11.01 1.13 -7.67
N ALA A 37 10.25 1.34 -6.60
CA ALA A 37 10.46 0.55 -5.39
C ALA A 37 10.35 -0.95 -5.73
N LEU A 38 11.12 -1.79 -5.03
CA LEU A 38 11.10 -3.24 -5.21
C LEU A 38 10.92 -3.90 -3.83
N PRO A 39 10.22 -5.04 -3.77
CA PRO A 39 10.16 -5.84 -2.54
C PRO A 39 11.56 -6.19 -2.03
N SER A 40 11.69 -6.36 -0.71
CA SER A 40 12.93 -6.85 -0.12
C SER A 40 13.20 -8.28 -0.55
N GLN A 41 14.47 -8.62 -0.78
CA GLN A 41 14.90 -10.01 -1.07
C GLN A 41 15.21 -10.82 0.21
N VAL A 42 15.27 -10.16 1.37
CA VAL A 42 15.66 -10.79 2.65
C VAL A 42 14.49 -11.01 3.61
N LEU A 43 13.31 -10.52 3.24
CA LEU A 43 12.06 -10.74 3.95
C LEU A 43 11.10 -11.44 2.99
N ASP A 44 10.31 -12.37 3.51
CA ASP A 44 9.26 -13.00 2.72
C ASP A 44 8.12 -12.00 2.51
N PHE A 45 7.94 -11.58 1.27
CA PHE A 45 6.92 -10.63 0.86
C PHE A 45 6.15 -11.20 -0.32
N THR A 46 4.82 -11.14 -0.23
CA THR A 46 3.95 -11.29 -1.39
C THR A 46 3.69 -9.90 -1.96
N GLU A 47 4.19 -9.63 -3.17
CA GLU A 47 3.88 -8.39 -3.89
C GLU A 47 2.47 -8.51 -4.49
N GLU A 48 1.50 -7.91 -3.82
CA GLU A 48 0.10 -7.90 -4.25
C GLU A 48 -0.14 -6.91 -5.41
N VAL A 49 0.51 -5.74 -5.35
CA VAL A 49 0.39 -4.67 -6.32
C VAL A 49 1.77 -4.10 -6.58
N LYS A 50 2.18 -4.07 -7.85
CA LYS A 50 3.43 -3.40 -8.26
C LYS A 50 3.36 -1.91 -7.93
N PRO A 51 4.47 -1.27 -7.49
CA PRO A 51 4.46 0.15 -7.16
C PRO A 51 3.92 1.03 -8.29
N ILE A 52 2.96 1.88 -7.93
CA ILE A 52 2.34 2.86 -8.82
C ILE A 52 2.80 4.24 -8.36
N GLU A 53 3.52 4.97 -9.21
CA GLU A 53 3.98 6.33 -8.92
C GLU A 53 2.91 7.37 -9.28
N GLN A 54 1.79 7.27 -8.58
CA GLN A 54 0.68 8.21 -8.61
C GLN A 54 0.40 8.71 -7.20
N HIS A 55 -0.38 9.79 -7.09
CA HIS A 55 -0.87 10.21 -5.79
C HIS A 55 -1.90 9.18 -5.35
N GLY A 56 -1.98 8.94 -4.05
CA GLY A 56 -2.87 7.91 -3.56
C GLY A 56 -2.92 7.92 -2.05
N PHE A 57 -3.91 7.19 -1.55
CA PHE A 57 -4.09 6.95 -0.14
C PHE A 57 -4.70 5.56 0.04
N THR A 58 -4.62 5.06 1.27
CA THR A 58 -5.23 3.80 1.64
C THR A 58 -6.23 4.07 2.75
N LEU A 59 -7.48 3.64 2.56
CA LEU A 59 -8.44 3.55 3.65
C LEU A 59 -8.33 2.18 4.28
N VAL A 60 -8.22 2.15 5.60
CA VAL A 60 -8.13 0.92 6.38
C VAL A 60 -9.32 0.86 7.30
N ASP A 61 -10.22 -0.08 7.04
CA ASP A 61 -11.39 -0.34 7.88
C ASP A 61 -11.14 -1.54 8.78
N PHE A 62 -11.46 -1.41 10.07
CA PHE A 62 -11.24 -2.43 11.09
C PHE A 62 -12.56 -2.89 11.67
N THR A 63 -12.87 -4.16 11.45
CA THR A 63 -14.03 -4.82 12.03
C THR A 63 -13.57 -5.87 13.07
N ALA A 64 -14.52 -6.52 13.72
CA ALA A 64 -14.23 -7.56 14.70
C ALA A 64 -13.46 -8.76 14.11
N ASN A 65 -13.77 -9.14 12.86
CA ASN A 65 -13.28 -10.36 12.23
C ASN A 65 -12.37 -10.12 11.00
N LYS A 66 -12.23 -8.88 10.53
CA LYS A 66 -11.36 -8.55 9.41
C LYS A 66 -10.88 -7.12 9.40
N ILE A 67 -9.80 -6.90 8.65
CA ILE A 67 -9.28 -5.60 8.25
C ILE A 67 -9.45 -5.49 6.73
N VAL A 68 -10.03 -4.39 6.24
CA VAL A 68 -10.20 -4.13 4.80
C VAL A 68 -9.30 -2.99 4.39
N LEU A 69 -8.35 -3.27 3.50
CA LEU A 69 -7.45 -2.30 2.90
C LEU A 69 -8.00 -1.90 1.53
N SER A 70 -8.40 -0.64 1.38
CA SER A 70 -8.89 -0.09 0.10
C SER A 70 -7.90 0.95 -0.41
N PHE A 71 -7.30 0.68 -1.58
CA PHE A 71 -6.28 1.52 -2.17
C PHE A 71 -6.88 2.42 -3.25
N PHE A 72 -6.60 3.70 -3.14
CA PHE A 72 -7.06 4.73 -4.07
C PHE A 72 -5.86 5.37 -4.75
N LYS A 73 -6.06 5.80 -6.00
CA LYS A 73 -5.04 6.47 -6.79
C LYS A 73 -5.64 7.62 -7.57
N TRP A 74 -4.85 8.67 -7.74
CA TRP A 74 -5.17 9.87 -8.47
C TRP A 74 -3.91 10.41 -9.15
N ASP A 75 -4.02 10.87 -10.39
CA ASP A 75 -2.91 11.39 -11.17
C ASP A 75 -3.09 12.88 -11.44
N VAL A 76 -2.36 13.73 -10.71
CA VAL A 76 -2.38 15.20 -10.89
C VAL A 76 -2.14 15.65 -12.33
N ASN A 77 -1.48 14.84 -13.15
CA ASN A 77 -1.17 15.21 -14.54
C ASN A 77 -2.26 14.81 -15.53
N LYS A 78 -3.21 13.95 -15.12
CA LYS A 78 -4.23 13.37 -16.01
C LYS A 78 -5.65 13.55 -15.51
N GLN A 79 -5.82 13.84 -14.22
CA GLN A 79 -7.10 13.91 -13.56
C GLN A 79 -7.26 15.27 -12.88
N SER A 80 -8.47 15.79 -12.97
CA SER A 80 -8.91 17.00 -12.29
C SER A 80 -9.05 16.78 -10.77
N VAL A 81 -9.14 17.87 -10.00
CA VAL A 81 -9.31 17.79 -8.55
C VAL A 81 -10.72 17.28 -8.20
N GLU A 82 -11.72 17.62 -9.01
CA GLU A 82 -13.11 17.23 -8.85
C GLU A 82 -13.30 15.71 -8.98
N GLU A 83 -12.42 15.02 -9.72
CA GLU A 83 -12.43 13.55 -9.80
C GLU A 83 -12.06 12.85 -8.49
N ILE A 84 -11.45 13.57 -7.53
CA ILE A 84 -11.10 13.01 -6.21
C ILE A 84 -12.36 12.56 -5.46
N ASP A 85 -13.46 13.31 -5.58
CA ASP A 85 -14.72 13.04 -4.88
C ASP A 85 -15.42 11.76 -5.37
N ALA A 86 -15.08 11.31 -6.58
CA ALA A 86 -15.67 10.13 -7.22
C ALA A 86 -14.70 8.95 -7.30
N LEU A 87 -13.57 8.99 -6.58
CA LEU A 87 -12.59 7.90 -6.63
C LEU A 87 -13.20 6.60 -6.10
N VAL A 88 -12.96 5.53 -6.85
CA VAL A 88 -13.22 4.16 -6.44
C VAL A 88 -11.89 3.46 -6.14
N PRO A 89 -11.87 2.50 -5.21
CA PRO A 89 -10.64 1.78 -4.92
C PRO A 89 -10.22 0.97 -6.15
N PHE A 90 -8.94 1.06 -6.51
CA PHE A 90 -8.39 0.27 -7.62
C PHE A 90 -7.93 -1.12 -7.17
N TYR A 91 -7.72 -1.30 -5.86
CA TYR A 91 -7.36 -2.57 -5.25
C TYR A 91 -7.94 -2.65 -3.84
N VAL A 92 -8.46 -3.82 -3.48
CA VAL A 92 -9.02 -4.10 -2.15
C VAL A 92 -8.46 -5.42 -1.65
N LYS A 93 -7.97 -5.44 -0.42
CA LYS A 93 -7.50 -6.64 0.26
C LYS A 93 -8.20 -6.79 1.60
N GLU A 94 -8.78 -7.96 1.83
CA GLU A 94 -9.27 -8.36 3.15
C GLU A 94 -8.21 -9.20 3.87
N LEU A 95 -7.96 -8.85 5.12
CA LEU A 95 -7.09 -9.59 6.02
C LEU A 95 -7.94 -10.13 7.17
N PRO A 96 -7.96 -11.45 7.41
CA PRO A 96 -8.70 -12.02 8.52
C PRO A 96 -8.11 -11.54 9.85
N ARG A 97 -9.00 -11.33 10.84
CA ARG A 97 -8.65 -10.99 12.22
C ARG A 97 -9.21 -12.09 13.13
N ALA A 98 -8.31 -12.76 13.86
CA ALA A 98 -8.63 -13.79 14.85
C ALA A 98 -8.82 -13.20 16.25
#